data_AF-A0A815CI40-F1
#
_entry.id   AF-A0A815CI40-F1
#
_cell.length_a   1.000
_cell.length_b   1.000
_cell.length_c   1.000
_cell.angle_alpha   90.00
_cell.angle_beta   90.00
_cell.angle_gamma   90.00
#
_symmetry.space_group_name_H-M   'P 1'
#
loop_
_entity.id
_entity.type
_entity.pdbx_description
1 polymer ?
#
loop_
_entity_poly.entity_id
_entity_poly.type
_entity_poly.pdbx_seq_one_letter_code
_entity_poly.pdbx_strand_id
1 'polypeptide(L)'
;MPPDLINSLICALDENAAPFLFADTIDKAWLLIQEHHDKQIYFISSGSLGKQVIPNIKRVYPQVHQFYIFCGDESNYIDLVMENLSCLQILSHELNLLVRLTRDISKRIIIQGQDYLNLNCGTDALKCFENAEKLELTANQVDKLNTPELKTLKILRGHGGDIGLIQRAKNMTTGQQHSHQEGANATNSAPRTENEDATDYLASAANDDDDPIAQEESGGQ
;
A
#
# COMPACT_ATOMS: atom_id res chain seq x y z
N MET A 1 -2.52 -11.22 -38.51
CA MET A 1 -2.68 -9.88 -37.91
C MET A 1 -1.31 -9.48 -37.38
N PRO A 2 -0.80 -8.26 -37.65
CA PRO A 2 0.42 -7.81 -36.99
C PRO A 2 0.16 -7.81 -35.47
N PRO A 3 1.06 -8.38 -34.64
CA PRO A 3 0.85 -8.52 -33.20
C PRO A 3 0.78 -7.19 -32.43
N ASP A 4 0.95 -6.04 -33.11
CA ASP A 4 1.07 -4.72 -32.49
C ASP A 4 -0.17 -3.82 -32.65
N LEU A 5 -1.34 -4.38 -32.97
CA LEU A 5 -2.54 -3.60 -33.33
C LEU A 5 -3.56 -3.42 -32.20
N ILE A 6 -3.17 -3.65 -30.94
CA ILE A 6 -4.02 -3.30 -29.78
C ILE A 6 -3.67 -1.86 -29.39
N ASN A 7 -4.44 -0.88 -29.86
CA ASN A 7 -4.31 0.53 -29.46
C ASN A 7 -5.15 0.82 -28.21
N SER A 8 -4.93 0.04 -27.15
CA SER A 8 -5.69 0.19 -25.91
C SER A 8 -4.76 0.49 -24.76
N LEU A 9 -5.14 1.47 -23.96
CA LEU A 9 -4.46 1.93 -22.77
C LEU A 9 -5.41 1.71 -21.61
N ILE A 10 -5.00 0.90 -20.65
CA ILE A 10 -5.85 0.52 -19.51
C ILE A 10 -5.26 1.17 -18.27
N CYS A 11 -6.09 1.93 -17.56
CA CYS A 11 -5.78 2.58 -16.30
C CYS A 11 -6.55 1.85 -15.20
N ALA A 12 -5.85 1.11 -14.35
CA ALA A 12 -6.47 0.50 -13.17
C ALA A 12 -6.25 1.39 -11.95
N LEU A 13 -7.34 1.74 -11.27
CA LEU A 13 -7.34 2.53 -10.04
C LEU A 13 -7.34 1.59 -8.83
N ASP A 14 -6.49 1.88 -7.85
CA ASP A 14 -6.42 1.12 -6.59
C ASP A 14 -7.39 1.66 -5.54
N GLU A 15 -8.66 1.25 -5.62
CA GLU A 15 -9.61 1.35 -4.51
C GLU A 15 -10.44 0.07 -4.44
N ASN A 16 -10.83 -0.36 -3.23
CA ASN A 16 -11.78 -1.46 -3.02
C ASN A 16 -13.01 -1.27 -3.92
N ALA A 17 -13.15 -2.11 -4.96
CA ALA A 17 -14.24 -2.10 -5.94
C ALA A 17 -14.26 -0.95 -6.98
N ALA A 18 -13.17 -0.21 -7.20
CA ALA A 18 -13.13 0.75 -8.31
C ALA A 18 -13.13 0.04 -9.68
N PRO A 19 -13.91 0.54 -10.66
CA PRO A 19 -13.95 -0.03 -12.00
C PRO A 19 -12.63 0.24 -12.75
N PHE A 20 -12.21 -0.72 -13.57
CA PHE A 20 -11.14 -0.49 -14.55
C PHE A 20 -11.58 0.59 -15.54
N LEU A 21 -10.73 1.60 -15.73
CA LEU A 21 -10.96 2.67 -16.69
C LEU A 21 -10.12 2.44 -17.94
N PHE A 22 -10.73 2.65 -19.10
CA PHE A 22 -10.11 2.38 -20.39
C PHE A 22 -9.96 3.69 -21.16
N ALA A 23 -8.77 3.89 -21.72
CA ALA A 23 -8.49 4.93 -22.70
C ALA A 23 -8.02 4.27 -24.01
N ASP A 24 -8.59 4.73 -25.12
CA ASP A 24 -8.25 4.30 -26.48
C ASP A 24 -7.32 5.31 -27.18
N THR A 25 -7.04 6.45 -26.54
CA THR A 25 -6.14 7.50 -27.05
C THR A 25 -5.23 8.03 -25.94
N ILE A 26 -4.12 8.67 -26.34
CA ILE A 26 -3.17 9.25 -25.40
C ILE A 26 -3.79 10.44 -24.64
N ASP A 27 -4.60 11.27 -25.30
CA ASP A 27 -5.32 12.39 -24.66
C ASP A 27 -6.27 11.92 -23.56
N LYS A 28 -7.04 10.85 -23.82
CA LYS A 28 -7.91 10.26 -22.78
C LYS A 28 -7.10 9.66 -21.65
N ALA A 29 -5.96 9.05 -21.93
CA ALA A 29 -5.07 8.53 -20.91
C ALA A 29 -4.54 9.66 -20.00
N TRP A 30 -4.16 10.79 -20.58
CA TRP A 30 -3.74 11.97 -19.82
C TRP A 30 -4.85 12.54 -18.97
N LEU A 31 -6.06 12.69 -19.52
CA LEU A 31 -7.23 13.13 -18.77
C LEU A 31 -7.50 12.21 -17.57
N LEU A 32 -7.49 10.88 -17.76
CA LEU A 32 -7.69 9.93 -16.67
C LEU A 32 -6.61 10.04 -15.58
N ILE A 33 -5.34 10.24 -15.95
CA ILE A 33 -4.26 10.43 -14.99
C ILE A 33 -4.44 11.73 -14.20
N GLN A 34 -4.90 12.79 -14.85
CA GLN A 34 -5.18 14.07 -14.20
C GLN A 34 -6.39 14.01 -13.27
N GLU A 35 -7.48 13.37 -13.71
CA GLU A 35 -8.72 13.22 -12.93
C GLU A 35 -8.53 12.35 -11.69
N HIS A 36 -7.56 11.43 -11.72
CA HIS A 36 -7.29 10.49 -10.63
C HIS A 36 -5.87 10.61 -10.08
N HIS A 37 -5.29 11.81 -10.11
CA HIS A 37 -3.93 12.07 -9.62
C HIS A 37 -3.75 11.83 -8.11
N ASP A 38 -4.84 11.79 -7.36
CA ASP A 38 -4.93 11.45 -5.94
C ASP A 38 -4.90 9.93 -5.69
N LYS A 39 -5.00 9.12 -6.74
CA LYS A 39 -5.07 7.66 -6.67
C LYS A 39 -3.79 7.00 -7.17
N GLN A 40 -3.59 5.74 -6.79
CA GLN A 40 -2.55 4.94 -7.41
C GLN A 40 -3.03 4.43 -8.76
N ILE A 41 -2.19 4.68 -9.77
CA ILE A 41 -2.47 4.36 -11.17
C ILE A 41 -1.53 3.25 -11.60
N TYR A 42 -2.11 2.13 -12.04
CA TYR A 42 -1.42 1.13 -12.84
C TYR A 42 -1.70 1.41 -14.31
N PHE A 43 -0.64 1.64 -15.08
CA PHE A 43 -0.73 1.95 -16.49
C PHE A 43 -0.38 0.73 -17.33
N ILE A 44 -1.32 0.23 -18.10
CA ILE A 44 -1.13 -0.93 -18.98
C ILE A 44 -1.29 -0.45 -20.42
N SER A 45 -0.34 -0.76 -21.28
CA SER A 45 -0.38 -0.39 -22.69
C SER A 45 0.15 -1.50 -23.57
N SER A 46 -0.16 -1.46 -24.85
CA SER A 46 0.50 -2.31 -25.84
C SER A 46 1.90 -1.81 -26.17
N GLY A 47 2.75 -2.70 -26.70
CA GLY A 47 4.14 -2.45 -27.07
C GLY A 47 4.43 -1.07 -27.65
N SER A 48 3.95 -0.81 -28.86
CA SER A 48 4.32 0.35 -29.66
C SER A 48 3.81 1.66 -29.08
N LEU A 49 2.62 1.66 -28.47
CA LEU A 49 2.02 2.83 -27.83
C LEU A 49 2.69 3.13 -26.49
N GLY A 50 2.88 2.10 -25.66
CA GLY A 50 3.56 2.21 -24.37
C GLY A 50 4.96 2.79 -24.51
N LYS A 51 5.73 2.32 -25.50
CA LYS A 51 7.09 2.84 -25.77
C LYS A 51 7.15 4.34 -26.04
N GLN A 52 6.14 4.90 -26.70
CA GLN A 52 6.08 6.33 -27.02
C GLN A 52 5.63 7.17 -25.82
N VAL A 53 4.72 6.63 -25.03
CA VAL A 53 3.97 7.41 -24.03
C VAL A 53 4.61 7.32 -22.64
N ILE A 54 5.15 6.17 -22.25
CA ILE A 54 5.67 5.93 -20.89
C ILE A 54 6.79 6.90 -20.49
N PRO A 55 7.80 7.21 -21.34
CA PRO A 55 8.83 8.18 -20.96
C PRO A 55 8.26 9.57 -20.63
N ASN A 56 7.22 9.97 -21.37
CA ASN A 56 6.56 11.25 -21.14
C ASN A 56 5.68 11.22 -19.88
N ILE A 57 4.91 10.15 -19.67
CA ILE A 57 4.10 10.02 -18.46
C ILE A 57 4.99 9.99 -17.22
N LYS A 58 6.06 9.19 -17.21
CA LYS A 58 6.98 9.12 -16.07
C LYS A 58 7.59 10.48 -15.73
N ARG A 59 7.91 11.29 -16.75
CA ARG A 59 8.46 12.64 -16.57
C ARG A 59 7.44 13.63 -15.99
N VAL A 60 6.18 13.54 -16.41
CA VAL A 60 5.13 14.52 -16.06
C VAL A 60 4.32 14.10 -14.84
N TYR A 61 4.13 12.80 -14.63
CA TYR A 61 3.27 12.20 -13.61
C TYR A 61 4.05 11.16 -12.78
N PRO A 62 4.95 11.61 -11.88
CA PRO A 62 5.72 10.70 -11.04
C PRO A 62 4.88 9.87 -10.07
N GLN A 63 3.59 10.21 -9.89
CA GLN A 63 2.65 9.44 -9.07
C GLN A 63 2.17 8.13 -9.71
N VAL A 64 2.40 7.92 -11.01
CA VAL A 64 2.06 6.64 -11.66
C VAL A 64 2.97 5.55 -11.09
N HIS A 65 2.37 4.58 -10.41
CA HIS A 65 3.11 3.66 -9.56
C HIS A 65 3.88 2.61 -10.38
N GLN A 66 3.21 2.04 -11.38
CA GLN A 66 3.76 0.94 -12.18
C GLN A 66 3.20 0.96 -13.60
N PHE A 67 4.08 0.66 -14.55
CA PHE A 67 3.80 0.52 -15.96
C PHE A 67 3.92 -0.94 -16.39
N TYR A 68 3.00 -1.39 -17.23
CA TYR A 68 3.01 -2.69 -17.88
C TYR A 68 2.88 -2.49 -19.39
N ILE A 69 3.77 -3.12 -20.13
CA ILE A 69 3.70 -3.20 -21.59
C ILE A 69 3.38 -4.63 -21.99
N PHE A 70 2.33 -4.79 -22.78
CA PHE A 70 1.98 -6.05 -23.42
C PHE A 70 2.44 -6.06 -24.89
N CYS A 71 3.35 -6.95 -25.27
CA CYS A 71 3.92 -6.98 -26.63
C CYS A 71 4.29 -8.38 -27.09
N GLY A 72 4.18 -8.65 -28.41
CA GLY A 72 4.52 -9.97 -28.96
C GLY A 72 6.02 -10.31 -28.97
N ASP A 73 6.91 -9.32 -28.94
CA ASP A 73 8.37 -9.51 -28.93
C ASP A 73 9.02 -8.53 -27.96
N GLU A 74 9.42 -9.05 -26.78
CA GLU A 74 10.00 -8.28 -25.69
C GLU A 74 11.36 -7.66 -26.05
N SER A 75 12.08 -8.25 -27.02
CA SER A 75 13.41 -7.82 -27.45
C SER A 75 13.42 -6.38 -27.97
N ASN A 76 12.33 -5.95 -28.60
CA ASN A 76 12.18 -4.61 -29.18
C ASN A 76 12.05 -3.48 -28.13
N TYR A 77 11.98 -3.85 -26.86
CA TYR A 77 11.71 -2.94 -25.75
C TYR A 77 12.76 -3.02 -24.63
N ILE A 78 13.83 -3.80 -24.80
CA ILE A 78 14.89 -3.96 -23.79
C ILE A 78 15.44 -2.62 -23.32
N ASP A 79 15.78 -1.69 -24.23
CA ASP A 79 16.32 -0.39 -23.87
C ASP A 79 15.38 0.39 -22.94
N LEU A 80 14.08 0.36 -23.28
CA LEU A 80 13.05 1.00 -22.47
C LEU A 80 12.93 0.37 -21.08
N VAL A 81 13.07 -0.96 -20.97
CA VAL A 81 13.08 -1.65 -19.67
C VAL A 81 14.27 -1.23 -18.84
N MET A 82 15.46 -1.20 -19.44
CA MET A 82 16.69 -0.87 -18.72
C MET A 82 16.64 0.54 -18.12
N GLU A 83 16.04 1.50 -18.83
CA GLU A 83 15.82 2.87 -18.34
C GLU A 83 14.74 2.98 -17.26
N ASN A 84 13.90 1.96 -17.10
CA ASN A 84 12.68 1.99 -16.28
C ASN A 84 12.52 0.76 -15.36
N LEU A 85 13.61 0.06 -15.03
CA LEU A 85 13.60 -1.21 -14.27
C LEU A 85 12.78 -1.16 -12.97
N SER A 86 12.74 0.01 -12.31
CA SER A 86 12.04 0.19 -11.04
C SER A 86 10.52 0.22 -11.17
N CYS A 87 9.98 0.52 -12.35
CA CYS A 87 8.55 0.80 -12.53
C CYS A 87 7.95 0.27 -13.83
N LEU A 88 8.71 -0.39 -14.71
CA LEU A 88 8.24 -0.94 -15.98
C LEU A 88 8.40 -2.45 -16.02
N GLN A 89 7.33 -3.14 -16.42
CA GLN A 89 7.36 -4.57 -16.74
C GLN A 89 6.86 -4.81 -18.16
N ILE A 90 7.47 -5.77 -18.85
CA ILE A 90 7.09 -6.17 -20.21
C ILE A 90 6.67 -7.62 -20.17
N LEU A 91 5.56 -7.91 -20.86
CA LEU A 91 4.91 -9.20 -20.84
C LEU A 91 4.47 -9.59 -22.25
N SER A 92 4.80 -10.82 -22.64
CA SER A 92 4.46 -11.38 -23.96
C SER A 92 3.20 -12.25 -23.99
N HIS A 93 2.62 -12.56 -22.83
CA HIS A 93 1.43 -13.41 -22.72
C HIS A 93 0.35 -12.81 -21.80
N GLU A 94 -0.91 -12.83 -22.26
CA GLU A 94 -2.04 -12.22 -21.55
C GLU A 94 -2.25 -12.83 -20.16
N LEU A 95 -2.03 -14.15 -20.04
CA LEU A 95 -2.07 -14.86 -18.76
C LEU A 95 -1.04 -14.30 -17.77
N ASN A 96 0.16 -13.98 -18.26
CA ASN A 96 1.23 -13.41 -17.44
C ASN A 96 0.82 -12.00 -16.95
N LEU A 97 0.16 -11.21 -17.79
CA LEU A 97 -0.38 -9.90 -17.40
C LEU A 97 -1.43 -10.01 -16.29
N LEU A 98 -2.43 -10.88 -16.45
CA LEU A 98 -3.47 -11.03 -15.44
C LEU A 98 -2.90 -11.53 -14.11
N VAL A 99 -2.08 -12.58 -14.15
CA VAL A 99 -1.44 -13.15 -12.95
C VAL A 99 -0.55 -12.09 -12.28
N ARG A 100 0.23 -11.35 -13.06
CA ARG A 100 1.14 -10.36 -12.51
C ARG A 100 0.43 -9.17 -11.88
N LEU A 101 -0.56 -8.60 -12.57
CA LEU A 101 -1.39 -7.52 -12.02
C LEU A 101 -2.07 -7.96 -10.73
N THR A 102 -2.63 -9.17 -10.70
CA THR A 102 -3.29 -9.72 -9.50
C THR A 102 -2.32 -9.81 -8.32
N ARG A 103 -1.08 -10.28 -8.55
CA ARG A 103 -0.03 -10.37 -7.51
C ARG A 103 0.47 -8.98 -7.07
N ASP A 104 0.62 -8.04 -7.98
CA ASP A 104 1.10 -6.70 -7.64
C ASP A 104 0.04 -5.91 -6.84
N ILE A 105 -1.26 -6.05 -7.16
CA ILE A 105 -2.37 -5.54 -6.33
C ILE A 105 -2.37 -6.21 -4.95
N SER A 106 -2.21 -7.53 -4.87
CA SER A 106 -2.12 -8.27 -3.60
C SER A 106 -1.03 -7.71 -2.69
N LYS A 107 0.19 -7.53 -3.20
CA LYS A 107 1.31 -6.94 -2.43
C LYS A 107 0.96 -5.55 -1.90
N ARG A 108 0.24 -4.75 -2.66
CA ARG A 108 -0.16 -3.41 -2.24
C ARG A 108 -1.18 -3.45 -1.09
N ILE A 109 -2.20 -4.30 -1.21
CA ILE A 109 -3.18 -4.52 -0.13
C ILE A 109 -2.49 -5.03 1.14
N ILE A 110 -1.43 -5.83 1.02
CA ILE A 110 -0.61 -6.26 2.17
C ILE A 110 0.07 -5.06 2.85
N ILE A 111 0.68 -4.16 2.08
CA ILE A 111 1.30 -2.94 2.63
C ILE A 111 0.25 -2.11 3.38
N GLN A 112 -0.91 -1.88 2.77
CA GLN A 112 -2.00 -1.15 3.42
C GLN A 112 -2.47 -1.85 4.70
N GLY A 113 -2.58 -3.18 4.70
CA GLY A 113 -2.92 -3.95 5.90
C GLY A 113 -1.87 -3.81 7.00
N GLN A 114 -0.59 -3.71 6.65
CA GLN A 114 0.50 -3.45 7.62
C GLN A 114 0.42 -2.02 8.18
N ASP A 115 0.09 -1.03 7.36
CA ASP A 115 -0.14 0.34 7.83
C ASP A 115 -1.29 0.37 8.85
N TYR A 116 -2.40 -0.34 8.58
CA TYR A 116 -3.49 -0.47 9.55
C TYR A 116 -3.08 -1.20 10.84
N LEU A 117 -2.23 -2.24 10.77
CA LEU A 117 -1.69 -2.86 11.98
C LEU A 117 -0.87 -1.87 12.82
N ASN A 118 -0.03 -1.05 12.18
CA ASN A 118 0.78 -0.06 12.86
C ASN A 118 -0.08 1.03 13.53
N LEU A 119 -1.25 1.31 12.97
CA LEU A 119 -2.26 2.22 13.53
C LEU A 119 -3.20 1.54 14.54
N ASN A 120 -2.95 0.27 14.91
CA ASN A 120 -3.82 -0.54 15.76
C ASN A 120 -5.25 -0.72 15.20
N CYS A 121 -5.46 -0.62 13.90
CA CYS A 121 -6.75 -0.86 13.23
C CYS A 121 -6.85 -2.34 12.82
N GLY A 122 -6.88 -3.25 13.79
CA GLY A 122 -6.81 -4.70 13.54
C GLY A 122 -7.90 -5.24 12.60
N THR A 123 -9.11 -4.69 12.67
CA THR A 123 -10.25 -5.14 11.85
C THR A 123 -10.03 -4.82 10.37
N ASP A 124 -9.53 -3.62 10.06
CA ASP A 124 -9.28 -3.20 8.67
C ASP A 124 -8.02 -3.85 8.11
N ALA A 125 -6.99 -4.03 8.94
CA ALA A 125 -5.83 -4.86 8.61
C ALA A 125 -6.23 -6.30 8.22
N LEU A 126 -7.14 -6.91 9.00
CA LEU A 126 -7.62 -8.26 8.72
C LEU A 126 -8.31 -8.35 7.35
N LYS A 127 -9.21 -7.40 7.04
CA LYS A 127 -9.88 -7.34 5.72
C LYS A 127 -8.87 -7.24 4.58
N CYS A 128 -7.84 -6.41 4.72
CA CYS A 128 -6.76 -6.31 3.73
C CYS A 128 -6.07 -7.67 3.53
N PHE A 129 -5.63 -8.32 4.60
CA PHE A 129 -4.89 -9.58 4.47
C PHE A 129 -5.75 -10.73 3.90
N GLU A 130 -7.04 -10.80 4.25
CA GLU A 130 -7.97 -11.77 3.67
C GLU A 130 -8.23 -11.51 2.18
N ASN A 131 -8.30 -10.25 1.76
CA ASN A 131 -8.43 -9.89 0.35
C ASN A 131 -7.16 -10.22 -0.44
N ALA A 132 -5.99 -9.87 0.09
CA ALA A 132 -4.70 -10.24 -0.52
C ALA A 132 -4.55 -11.76 -0.65
N GLU A 133 -4.95 -12.53 0.37
CA GLU A 133 -4.94 -13.99 0.31
C GLU A 133 -5.80 -14.53 -0.83
N LYS A 134 -7.02 -14.01 -1.01
CA LYS A 134 -7.90 -14.41 -2.12
C LYS A 134 -7.25 -14.13 -3.47
N LEU A 135 -6.65 -12.95 -3.65
CA LEU A 135 -5.96 -12.58 -4.89
C LEU A 135 -4.78 -13.51 -5.20
N GLU A 136 -3.94 -13.85 -4.21
CA GLU A 136 -2.83 -14.78 -4.40
C GLU A 136 -3.31 -16.19 -4.77
N LEU A 137 -4.38 -16.67 -4.13
CA LEU A 137 -4.98 -17.97 -4.47
C LEU A 137 -5.53 -17.96 -5.90
N THR A 138 -6.23 -16.90 -6.30
CA THR A 138 -6.74 -16.74 -7.67
C THR A 138 -5.60 -16.69 -8.68
N ALA A 139 -4.54 -15.91 -8.41
CA ALA A 139 -3.36 -15.85 -9.27
C ALA A 139 -2.72 -17.24 -9.44
N ASN A 140 -2.55 -17.99 -8.36
CA ASN A 140 -1.99 -19.35 -8.40
C ASN A 140 -2.91 -20.37 -9.12
N GLN A 141 -4.23 -20.20 -9.07
CA GLN A 141 -5.16 -21.04 -9.81
C GLN A 141 -5.13 -20.77 -11.32
N VAL A 142 -4.85 -19.54 -11.72
CA VAL A 142 -4.70 -19.14 -13.12
C VAL A 142 -3.33 -19.55 -13.65
N ASP A 143 -2.28 -19.38 -12.84
CA ASP A 143 -0.87 -19.65 -13.15
C ASP A 143 -0.50 -21.15 -13.05
N LYS A 144 -1.43 -22.09 -13.28
CA LYS A 144 -1.23 -23.55 -13.10
C LYS A 144 -0.03 -24.14 -13.85
N LEU A 145 0.54 -23.43 -14.81
CA LEU A 145 1.67 -23.84 -15.64
C LEU A 145 3.03 -23.38 -15.10
N ASN A 146 3.08 -22.33 -14.27
CA ASN A 146 4.30 -21.88 -13.60
C ASN A 146 4.14 -22.11 -12.10
N THR A 147 5.16 -22.70 -11.46
CA THR A 147 5.11 -23.06 -10.05
C THR A 147 4.50 -21.95 -9.19
N PRO A 148 3.42 -22.22 -8.41
CA PRO A 148 2.71 -21.15 -7.71
C PRO A 148 3.66 -20.41 -6.76
N GLU A 149 3.66 -19.08 -6.83
CA GLU A 149 4.44 -18.25 -5.90
C GLU A 149 3.82 -18.33 -4.51
N LEU A 150 4.27 -19.30 -3.71
CA LEU A 150 3.76 -19.52 -2.35
C LEU A 150 4.35 -18.55 -1.31
N LYS A 151 5.33 -17.73 -1.68
CA LYS A 151 6.04 -16.84 -0.73
C LYS A 151 5.08 -15.88 -0.05
N THR A 152 4.20 -15.22 -0.80
CA THR A 152 3.23 -14.27 -0.24
C THR A 152 2.22 -14.97 0.67
N LEU A 153 1.71 -16.14 0.26
CA LEU A 153 0.79 -16.94 1.09
C LEU A 153 1.44 -17.40 2.40
N LYS A 154 2.73 -17.73 2.39
CA LYS A 154 3.49 -18.05 3.61
C LYS A 154 3.58 -16.85 4.57
N ILE A 155 3.74 -15.63 4.05
CA ILE A 155 3.74 -14.40 4.87
C ILE A 155 2.36 -14.15 5.47
N LEU A 156 1.30 -14.30 4.66
CA LEU A 156 -0.09 -14.08 5.09
C LEU A 156 -0.55 -15.09 6.15
N ARG A 157 -0.32 -16.38 5.90
CA ARG A 157 -0.78 -17.49 6.76
C ARG A 157 0.19 -17.84 7.89
N GLY A 158 1.46 -17.53 7.71
CA GLY A 158 2.54 -18.08 8.54
C GLY A 158 3.11 -19.36 7.93
N HIS A 159 4.37 -19.65 8.27
CA HIS A 159 5.07 -20.87 7.86
C HIS A 159 6.14 -21.22 8.89
N GLY A 160 6.35 -22.51 9.15
CA GLY A 160 7.46 -22.95 10.01
C GLY A 160 7.41 -22.48 11.46
N GLY A 161 6.22 -22.20 12.00
CA GLY A 161 6.05 -21.71 13.38
C GLY A 161 5.87 -20.18 13.48
N ASP A 162 6.07 -19.44 12.40
CA ASP A 162 5.83 -18.00 12.37
C ASP A 162 4.33 -17.67 12.36
N ILE A 163 3.92 -16.70 13.18
CA ILE A 163 2.58 -16.13 13.16
C ILE A 163 2.45 -15.22 11.93
N GLY A 164 1.62 -15.63 10.97
CA GLY A 164 1.31 -14.85 9.77
C GLY A 164 0.50 -13.59 10.03
N LEU A 165 0.47 -12.69 9.03
CA LEU A 165 -0.20 -11.39 9.13
C LEU A 165 -1.69 -11.49 9.47
N ILE A 166 -2.39 -12.49 8.92
CA ILE A 166 -3.81 -12.73 9.21
C ILE A 166 -4.01 -13.02 10.71
N GLN A 167 -3.19 -13.89 11.28
CA GLN A 167 -3.32 -14.25 12.69
C GLN A 167 -2.90 -13.10 13.62
N ARG A 168 -1.90 -12.29 13.24
CA ARG A 168 -1.55 -11.06 13.97
C ARG A 168 -2.71 -10.08 14.02
N ALA A 169 -3.38 -9.85 12.89
CA ALA A 169 -4.55 -8.98 12.83
C ALA A 169 -5.71 -9.51 13.69
N LYS A 170 -5.98 -10.82 13.64
CA LYS A 170 -6.98 -11.47 14.50
C LYS A 170 -6.70 -11.26 15.99
N ASN A 171 -5.46 -11.48 16.44
CA ASN A 171 -5.08 -11.28 17.84
C ASN A 171 -5.28 -9.83 18.30
N MET A 172 -5.05 -8.86 17.41
CA MET A 172 -5.28 -7.45 17.70
C MET A 172 -6.77 -7.12 17.80
N THR A 173 -7.61 -7.68 16.93
CA THR A 173 -9.07 -7.49 17.01
C THR A 173 -9.67 -8.06 18.28
N THR A 174 -9.22 -9.23 18.74
CA THR A 174 -9.71 -9.84 19.99
C THR A 174 -9.18 -9.11 21.22
N GLY A 175 -7.96 -8.59 21.19
CA GLY A 175 -7.41 -7.74 22.26
C GLY A 175 -8.18 -6.42 22.43
N GLN A 176 -8.67 -5.82 21.34
CA GLN A 176 -9.48 -4.60 21.38
C GLN A 176 -10.90 -4.83 21.93
N GLN A 177 -11.47 -6.02 21.73
CA GLN A 177 -12.79 -6.34 22.29
C GLN A 177 -12.74 -6.56 23.81
N HIS A 178 -11.65 -7.12 24.33
CA HIS A 178 -11.47 -7.32 25.77
C HIS A 178 -11.19 -6.01 26.53
N SER A 179 -10.42 -5.08 25.96
CA SER A 179 -10.15 -3.78 26.60
C SER A 179 -11.37 -2.84 26.65
N HIS A 180 -12.42 -3.09 25.85
CA HIS A 180 -13.70 -2.38 25.94
C HIS A 180 -14.72 -3.05 26.87
N GLN A 181 -14.51 -4.29 27.30
CA GLN A 181 -15.38 -4.97 28.27
C GLN A 181 -14.93 -4.77 29.73
N GLU A 182 -13.65 -4.54 30.00
CA GLU A 182 -13.17 -4.28 31.36
C GLU A 182 -13.43 -2.84 31.87
N GLY A 183 -13.82 -1.92 30.99
CA GLY A 183 -14.18 -0.54 31.35
C GLY A 183 -15.65 -0.30 31.71
N ALA A 184 -16.53 -1.31 31.56
CA ALA A 184 -17.98 -1.14 31.71
C ALA A 184 -18.58 -1.77 32.99
N ASN A 185 -17.75 -2.31 33.88
CA ASN A 185 -18.23 -3.03 35.07
C ASN A 185 -17.48 -2.64 36.35
N ALA A 186 -17.40 -1.34 36.63
CA ALA A 186 -16.95 -0.82 37.92
C ALA A 186 -17.78 0.41 38.34
N THR A 187 -19.07 0.21 38.60
CA THR A 187 -19.83 1.11 39.47
C THR A 187 -20.82 0.33 40.33
N ASN A 188 -20.74 0.61 41.62
CA ASN A 188 -21.62 0.27 42.73
C ASN A 188 -21.31 -1.01 43.51
N SER A 189 -20.44 -0.87 44.52
CA SER A 189 -20.80 -1.11 45.92
C SER A 189 -19.66 -0.63 46.83
N ALA A 190 -19.71 0.63 47.27
CA ALA A 190 -18.90 1.09 48.39
C ALA A 190 -19.61 0.75 49.71
N PRO A 191 -18.90 0.26 50.74
CA PRO A 191 -19.20 0.62 52.11
C PRO A 191 -18.17 1.66 52.59
N ARG A 192 -18.73 2.67 53.25
CA ARG A 192 -18.06 3.79 53.91
C ARG A 192 -17.78 3.41 55.36
N THR A 193 -16.58 3.68 55.87
CA THR A 193 -16.17 3.98 57.27
C THR A 193 -14.65 3.80 57.32
N GLU A 194 -13.85 4.86 57.42
CA GLU A 194 -13.52 5.72 58.59
C GLU A 194 -12.11 5.39 59.12
N ASN A 195 -11.44 6.45 59.57
CA ASN A 195 -10.14 6.55 60.24
C ASN A 195 -8.88 6.39 59.39
N GLU A 196 -7.77 7.06 59.69
CA GLU A 196 -7.45 8.36 60.31
C GLU A 196 -5.91 8.41 60.17
N ASP A 197 -5.40 9.59 59.87
CA ASP A 197 -4.09 10.07 60.32
C ASP A 197 -2.78 9.67 59.59
N ALA A 198 -1.84 10.61 59.73
CA ALA A 198 -0.41 10.58 59.44
C ALA A 198 0.11 11.14 58.10
N THR A 199 0.18 12.48 58.08
CA THR A 199 1.39 13.31 57.87
C THR A 199 2.11 13.37 56.52
N ASP A 200 2.07 14.59 55.95
CA ASP A 200 3.21 15.46 55.62
C ASP A 200 4.53 14.83 55.11
N TYR A 201 4.89 15.17 53.87
CA TYR A 201 6.24 15.67 53.56
C TYR A 201 6.20 16.69 52.41
N LEU A 202 6.34 17.96 52.81
CA LEU A 202 7.06 19.08 52.21
C LEU A 202 6.97 19.37 50.70
N ALA A 203 6.50 20.59 50.47
CA ALA A 203 6.66 21.40 49.29
C ALA A 203 8.09 21.95 49.11
N SER A 204 8.34 22.38 47.87
CA SER A 204 8.85 23.72 47.49
C SER A 204 10.30 23.87 46.98
N ALA A 205 10.39 24.88 46.09
CA ALA A 205 11.54 25.61 45.57
C ALA A 205 12.31 24.96 44.40
N ALA A 206 12.71 25.66 43.34
CA ALA A 206 12.53 27.03 42.81
C ALA A 206 13.10 26.97 41.37
N ASN A 207 12.44 27.54 40.35
CA ASN A 207 12.71 28.87 39.77
C ASN A 207 14.17 29.34 39.78
N ASP A 208 14.66 29.68 38.58
CA ASP A 208 15.48 30.86 38.19
C ASP A 208 15.70 30.68 36.66
N ASP A 209 14.96 31.36 35.78
CA ASP A 209 15.10 32.76 35.37
C ASP A 209 16.58 33.19 35.20
N ASP A 210 17.05 33.28 33.96
CA ASP A 210 17.44 34.58 33.41
C ASP A 210 17.71 34.52 31.91
N ASP A 211 17.24 35.57 31.26
CA ASP A 211 17.06 35.80 29.84
C ASP A 211 18.29 36.62 29.30
N PRO A 212 18.18 37.44 28.24
CA PRO A 212 18.96 37.36 27.00
C PRO A 212 20.10 38.41 26.89
N ILE A 213 20.76 38.54 25.72
CA ILE A 213 21.08 39.83 25.05
C ILE A 213 21.84 39.62 23.72
N ALA A 214 21.49 40.47 22.75
CA ALA A 214 21.94 40.62 21.38
C ALA A 214 23.30 41.32 21.18
N GLN A 215 23.81 41.30 19.94
CA GLN A 215 24.39 42.41 19.11
C GLN A 215 25.27 41.79 18.00
N GLU A 216 24.99 41.97 16.70
CA GLU A 216 25.18 43.13 15.79
C GLU A 216 26.59 43.25 15.15
N GLU A 217 26.59 43.86 13.96
CA GLU A 217 27.69 44.26 13.06
C GLU A 217 28.17 43.22 12.01
N SER A 218 28.01 43.42 10.69
CA SER A 218 28.34 44.52 9.74
C SER A 218 29.69 44.31 9.03
N GLY A 219 29.67 44.38 7.70
CA GLY A 219 30.83 44.46 6.80
C GLY A 219 30.65 43.52 5.59
N GLY A 220 30.48 43.93 4.34
CA GLY A 220 30.90 45.16 3.67
C GLY A 220 32.11 44.89 2.79
N GLN A 221 31.89 44.37 1.57
CA GLN A 221 32.53 44.72 0.29
C GLN A 221 31.97 43.87 -0.84
#